data_AF-A0A1M6NLT2-F1
#
_entry.id   AF-A0A1M6NLT2-F1
#
_cell.length_a   1.000
_cell.length_b   1.000
_cell.length_c   1.000
_cell.angle_alpha   90.00
_cell.angle_beta   90.00
_cell.angle_gamma   90.00
#
_symmetry.space_group_name_H-M   'P 1'
#
loop_
_entity.id
_entity.type
_entity.pdbx_description
1 polymer ?
#
loop_
_entity_poly.entity_id
_entity_poly.type
_entity_poly.pdbx_seq_one_letter_code
_entity_poly.pdbx_strand_id
1 'polypeptide(L)'
;MPWSSYPDINARVDLLTYLVVSQLLRHRLIGKWLTTQHVVESTHLWMHVNGELNLLQRVALASRAQELAAHVIRVSKIRFDVKALADAFADYPRLDYKSPAVVEVYSACMAHVTLSFPGKSSAT
;
A
#
# COMPACT_ATOMS: atom_id res chain seq x y z
N MET A 1 -13.52 -25.27 13.27
CA MET A 1 -13.05 -24.37 12.19
C MET A 1 -11.65 -23.92 12.57
N PRO A 2 -10.57 -24.41 11.93
CA PRO A 2 -9.23 -24.02 12.34
C PRO A 2 -8.95 -22.58 11.88
N TRP A 3 -8.50 -21.74 12.80
CA TRP A 3 -8.04 -20.39 12.53
C TRP A 3 -6.86 -20.45 11.55
N SER A 4 -7.06 -19.94 10.33
CA SER A 4 -5.93 -19.72 9.42
C SER A 4 -5.13 -18.52 9.94
N SER A 5 -4.19 -18.78 10.84
CA SER A 5 -3.24 -17.79 11.38
C SER A 5 -2.09 -17.49 10.40
N TYR A 6 -2.32 -17.57 9.10
CA TYR A 6 -1.51 -16.84 8.13
C TYR A 6 -2.22 -15.51 7.86
N PRO A 7 -1.75 -14.40 8.45
CA PRO A 7 -2.29 -13.11 8.11
C PRO A 7 -2.03 -12.91 6.62
N ASP A 8 -3.09 -12.73 5.82
CA ASP A 8 -3.00 -12.64 4.36
C ASP A 8 -1.96 -11.55 3.99
N ILE A 9 -0.73 -12.00 3.68
CA ILE A 9 0.39 -11.12 3.35
C ILE A 9 0.03 -10.37 2.08
N ASN A 10 -0.64 -11.05 1.14
CA ASN A 10 -1.00 -10.47 -0.14
C ASN A 10 -2.02 -9.34 0.06
N ALA A 11 -3.08 -9.55 0.85
CA ALA A 11 -4.05 -8.49 1.15
C ALA A 11 -3.41 -7.29 1.86
N ARG A 12 -2.48 -7.54 2.79
CA ARG A 12 -1.78 -6.46 3.51
C ARG A 12 -0.84 -5.67 2.60
N VAL A 13 -0.11 -6.37 1.73
CA VAL A 13 0.78 -5.74 0.75
C VAL A 13 -0.03 -4.98 -0.29
N ASP A 14 -1.14 -5.54 -0.78
CA ASP A 14 -2.05 -4.87 -1.72
C ASP A 14 -2.62 -3.59 -1.10
N LEU A 15 -3.22 -3.65 0.10
CA LEU A 15 -3.71 -2.44 0.78
C LEU A 15 -2.60 -1.39 0.95
N LEU A 16 -1.41 -1.80 1.40
CA LEU A 16 -0.30 -0.86 1.58
C LEU A 16 0.13 -0.25 0.24
N THR A 17 0.20 -1.05 -0.82
CA THR A 17 0.52 -0.61 -2.18
C THR A 17 -0.51 0.41 -2.66
N TYR A 18 -1.80 0.13 -2.49
CA TYR A 18 -2.90 1.03 -2.82
C TYR A 18 -2.77 2.37 -2.11
N LEU A 19 -2.50 2.36 -0.80
CA LEU A 19 -2.34 3.59 -0.02
C LEU A 19 -1.09 4.37 -0.43
N VAL A 20 0.04 3.69 -0.70
CA VAL A 20 1.28 4.34 -1.15
C VAL A 20 1.09 4.98 -2.52
N VAL A 21 0.48 4.28 -3.50
CA VAL A 21 0.19 4.86 -4.82
C VAL A 21 -0.75 6.07 -4.69
N SER A 22 -1.76 6.00 -3.83
CA SER A 22 -2.68 7.11 -3.56
C SER A 22 -1.96 8.32 -2.95
N GLN A 23 -1.01 8.09 -2.03
CA GLN A 23 -0.13 9.13 -1.47
C GLN A 23 0.72 9.79 -2.55
N LEU A 24 1.35 8.99 -3.40
CA LEU A 24 2.19 9.46 -4.51
C LEU A 24 1.38 10.30 -5.50
N LEU A 25 0.18 9.84 -5.88
CA LEU A 25 -0.68 10.55 -6.82
C LEU A 25 -1.06 11.93 -6.28
N ARG A 26 -1.52 12.02 -5.03
CA ARG A 26 -1.87 13.32 -4.43
C ARG A 26 -0.66 14.24 -4.31
N HIS A 27 0.49 13.70 -3.90
CA HIS A 27 1.71 14.48 -3.77
C HIS A 27 2.20 15.00 -5.12
N ARG A 28 2.07 14.22 -6.20
CA ARG A 28 2.42 14.66 -7.55
C ARG A 28 1.43 15.66 -8.14
N LEU A 29 0.15 15.54 -7.83
CA LEU A 29 -0.89 16.45 -8.33
C LEU A 29 -0.81 17.85 -7.69
N ILE A 30 -0.64 17.92 -6.37
CA ILE A 30 -0.81 19.18 -5.62
C ILE A 30 0.30 19.46 -4.60
N GLY A 31 1.38 18.68 -4.59
CA GLY A 31 2.50 18.85 -3.66
C GLY A 31 2.20 18.46 -2.21
N LYS A 32 1.03 17.89 -1.92
CA LYS A 32 0.58 17.53 -0.56
C LYS A 32 0.32 16.03 -0.43
N TRP A 33 0.60 15.46 0.73
CA TRP A 33 0.24 14.08 1.09
C TRP A 33 -1.25 13.97 1.40
N LEU A 34 -1.82 12.76 1.39
CA LEU A 34 -3.18 12.48 1.88
C LEU A 34 -3.32 12.91 3.34
N THR A 35 -4.46 13.48 3.69
CA THR A 35 -4.83 13.68 5.09
C THR A 35 -5.28 12.35 5.70
N THR A 36 -5.30 12.25 7.02
CA THR A 36 -5.82 11.06 7.72
C THR A 36 -7.21 10.67 7.23
N GLN A 37 -8.11 11.64 7.02
CA GLN A 37 -9.45 11.38 6.48
C GLN A 37 -9.40 10.70 5.10
N HIS A 38 -8.59 11.22 4.17
CA HIS A 38 -8.46 10.61 2.85
C HIS A 38 -7.82 9.22 2.92
N VAL A 39 -6.87 8.98 3.84
CA VAL A 39 -6.29 7.64 4.04
C VAL A 39 -7.33 6.64 4.54
N VAL A 40 -8.20 7.07 5.49
CA VAL A 40 -9.32 6.25 5.98
C VAL A 40 -10.29 5.94 4.84
N GLU A 41 -10.70 6.95 4.08
CA GLU A 41 -11.58 6.79 2.91
C GLU A 41 -10.99 5.83 1.87
N SER A 42 -9.73 6.03 1.48
CA SER A 42 -8.98 5.12 0.59
C SER A 42 -8.94 3.69 1.13
N THR A 43 -8.76 3.51 2.44
CA THR A 43 -8.78 2.17 3.05
C THR A 43 -10.15 1.51 2.89
N HIS A 44 -11.24 2.24 3.12
CA HIS A 44 -12.59 1.72 2.93
C HIS A 44 -12.91 1.40 1.46
N LEU A 45 -12.45 2.24 0.53
CA LEU A 45 -12.61 2.00 -0.91
C LEU A 45 -11.91 0.72 -1.37
N TRP A 46 -10.67 0.51 -0.91
CA TRP A 46 -9.95 -0.73 -1.18
C TRP A 46 -10.68 -1.94 -0.60
N MET A 47 -11.18 -1.85 0.63
CA MET A 47 -11.90 -2.93 1.31
C MET A 47 -13.22 -3.29 0.64
N HIS A 48 -13.93 -2.30 0.09
CA HIS A 48 -15.18 -2.53 -0.64
C HIS A 48 -14.99 -3.50 -1.82
N VAL A 49 -13.79 -3.53 -2.40
CA VAL A 49 -13.47 -4.36 -3.57
C VAL A 49 -12.70 -5.63 -3.22
N ASN A 50 -11.85 -5.60 -2.20
CA ASN A 50 -10.92 -6.68 -1.87
C ASN A 50 -11.25 -7.45 -0.57
N GLY A 51 -12.22 -6.95 0.21
CA GLY A 51 -12.65 -7.56 1.47
C GLY A 51 -12.08 -6.89 2.72
N GLU A 52 -12.52 -7.39 3.88
CA GLU A 52 -12.17 -6.83 5.18
C GLU A 52 -10.76 -7.25 5.65
N LEU A 53 -10.02 -6.30 6.20
CA LEU A 53 -8.79 -6.52 6.96
C LEU A 53 -9.03 -6.22 8.44
N ASN A 54 -8.29 -6.87 9.33
CA ASN A 54 -8.39 -6.59 10.76
C ASN A 54 -8.09 -5.11 11.06
N LEU A 55 -8.83 -4.49 12.01
CA LEU A 55 -8.67 -3.08 12.36
C LEU A 55 -7.22 -2.69 12.69
N LEU A 56 -6.52 -3.49 13.50
CA LEU A 56 -5.15 -3.19 13.89
C LEU A 56 -4.21 -3.26 12.69
N GLN A 57 -4.41 -4.22 11.77
CA GLN A 57 -3.64 -4.32 10.53
C GLN A 57 -3.88 -3.11 9.63
N ARG A 58 -5.13 -2.69 9.47
CA ARG A 58 -5.50 -1.50 8.67
C ARG A 58 -4.82 -0.24 9.21
N VAL A 59 -4.91 -0.01 10.51
CA VAL A 59 -4.31 1.17 11.16
C VAL A 59 -2.78 1.14 11.05
N ALA A 60 -2.15 -0.01 11.30
CA ALA A 60 -0.71 -0.16 11.16
C ALA A 60 -0.22 0.18 9.75
N LEU A 61 -0.84 -0.39 8.71
CA LEU A 61 -0.48 -0.14 7.32
C LEU A 61 -0.74 1.31 6.91
N ALA A 62 -1.91 1.85 7.27
CA ALA A 62 -2.27 3.24 6.98
C ALA A 62 -1.29 4.25 7.58
N SER A 63 -0.84 4.01 8.83
CA SER A 63 0.12 4.89 9.50
C SER A 63 1.49 4.96 8.82
N ARG A 64 1.87 3.92 8.06
CA ARG A 64 3.19 3.81 7.39
C ARG A 64 3.17 4.22 5.92
N ALA A 65 2.00 4.31 5.31
CA ALA A 65 1.86 4.56 3.88
C ALA A 65 2.55 5.85 3.41
N GLN A 66 2.42 6.95 4.17
CA GLN A 66 3.07 8.21 3.78
C GLN A 66 4.60 8.14 3.88
N GLU A 67 5.13 7.58 4.97
CA GLU A 67 6.57 7.44 5.17
C GLU A 67 7.20 6.57 4.07
N LEU A 68 6.52 5.46 3.73
CA LEU A 68 6.96 4.57 2.67
C LEU A 68 6.85 5.22 1.29
N ALA A 69 5.80 5.99 1.01
CA ALA A 69 5.69 6.78 -0.22
C ALA A 69 6.85 7.77 -0.37
N ALA A 70 7.17 8.51 0.70
CA ALA A 70 8.30 9.43 0.70
C ALA A 70 9.64 8.69 0.53
N HIS A 71 9.79 7.49 1.11
CA HIS A 71 10.96 6.65 0.90
C HIS A 71 11.10 6.22 -0.55
N VAL A 72 10.03 5.69 -1.15
CA VAL A 72 9.98 5.25 -2.54
C VAL A 72 10.36 6.37 -3.52
N ILE A 73 9.87 7.60 -3.31
CA ILE A 73 10.29 8.75 -4.13
C ILE A 73 11.81 8.99 -4.06
N ARG A 74 12.43 8.80 -2.89
CA ARG A 74 13.87 9.07 -2.70
C ARG A 74 14.75 8.00 -3.29
N VAL A 75 14.36 6.73 -3.19
CA VAL A 75 15.24 5.59 -3.53
C VAL A 75 14.96 4.98 -4.89
N SER A 76 13.75 5.17 -5.41
CA SER A 76 13.37 4.56 -6.67
C SER A 76 14.09 5.20 -7.85
N LYS A 77 14.48 4.36 -8.80
CA LYS A 77 15.07 4.79 -10.07
C LYS A 77 14.01 5.23 -11.08
N ILE A 78 12.75 4.88 -10.87
CA ILE A 78 11.66 5.29 -11.74
C ILE A 78 11.11 6.65 -11.31
N ARG A 79 10.75 7.47 -12.29
CA ARG A 79 10.08 8.74 -12.04
C ARG A 79 8.58 8.51 -12.01
N PHE A 80 7.97 8.74 -10.85
CA PHE A 80 6.52 8.75 -10.71
C PHE A 80 5.95 10.06 -11.26
N ASP A 81 5.59 10.10 -12.54
CA ASP A 81 4.83 11.21 -13.09
C ASP A 81 3.32 11.06 -12.81
N VAL A 82 2.57 12.17 -12.90
CA VAL A 82 1.14 12.21 -12.59
C VAL A 82 0.34 11.27 -13.49
N LYS A 83 0.69 11.18 -14.77
CA LYS A 83 -0.03 10.37 -15.75
C LYS A 83 0.16 8.89 -15.44
N ALA A 84 1.40 8.44 -15.22
CA ALA A 84 1.71 7.07 -14.85
C ALA A 84 1.02 6.62 -13.55
N LEU A 85 0.89 7.53 -12.56
CA LEU A 85 0.19 7.27 -11.31
C LEU A 85 -1.33 7.30 -11.44
N ALA A 86 -1.88 8.11 -12.35
CA ALA A 86 -3.31 8.10 -12.63
C ALA A 86 -3.72 6.84 -13.41
N ASP A 87 -2.95 6.50 -14.44
CA ASP A 87 -3.13 5.29 -15.27
C ASP A 87 -2.92 4.00 -14.45
N ALA A 88 -2.18 4.08 -13.33
CA ALA A 88 -2.03 2.98 -12.38
C ALA A 88 -3.34 2.57 -11.70
N PHE A 89 -4.38 3.41 -11.72
CA PHE A 89 -5.73 3.05 -11.30
C PHE A 89 -6.54 2.66 -12.55
N ALA A 90 -6.46 1.40 -12.98
CA ALA A 90 -7.12 0.91 -14.20
C ALA A 90 -8.62 1.25 -14.25
N ASP A 91 -9.37 0.74 -13.26
CA ASP A 91 -10.81 0.95 -13.09
C ASP A 91 -11.05 1.22 -11.61
N TYR A 92 -10.84 2.47 -11.17
CA TYR A 92 -10.94 2.86 -9.76
C TYR A 92 -12.00 2.05 -8.99
N PRO A 93 -11.65 1.36 -7.88
CA PRO A 93 -10.43 1.53 -7.07
C PRO A 93 -9.36 0.43 -7.27
N ARG A 94 -9.30 -0.29 -8.39
CA ARG A 94 -8.27 -1.34 -8.59
C ARG A 94 -6.97 -0.78 -9.15
N LEU A 95 -5.83 -1.25 -8.63
CA LEU A 95 -4.52 -0.98 -9.21
C LEU A 95 -4.24 -1.87 -10.43
N ASP A 96 -3.61 -1.30 -11.45
CA ASP A 96 -3.02 -2.05 -12.54
C ASP A 96 -1.62 -2.55 -12.17
N TYR A 97 -1.52 -3.83 -11.81
CA TYR A 97 -0.26 -4.49 -11.50
C TYR A 97 0.67 -4.71 -12.70
N LYS A 98 0.24 -4.34 -13.91
CA LYS A 98 1.12 -4.29 -15.09
C LYS A 98 1.85 -2.94 -15.19
N SER A 99 1.40 -1.92 -14.46
CA SER A 99 2.07 -0.61 -14.43
C SER A 99 3.44 -0.72 -13.74
N PRO A 100 4.53 -0.26 -14.38
CA PRO A 100 5.86 -0.26 -13.77
C PRO A 100 5.90 0.51 -12.45
N ALA A 101 5.10 1.57 -12.32
CA ALA A 101 4.98 2.34 -11.08
C ALA A 101 4.39 1.49 -9.94
N VAL A 102 3.35 0.70 -10.23
CA VAL A 102 2.71 -0.18 -9.24
C VAL A 102 3.64 -1.31 -8.86
N VAL A 103 4.35 -1.92 -9.82
CA VAL A 103 5.31 -3.02 -9.55
C VAL A 103 6.43 -2.57 -8.61
N GLU A 104 7.00 -1.38 -8.82
CA GLU A 104 8.02 -0.82 -7.95
C GLU A 104 7.49 -0.58 -6.52
N VAL A 105 6.33 0.07 -6.42
CA VAL A 105 5.70 0.34 -5.12
C VAL A 105 5.34 -0.95 -4.39
N TYR A 106 4.79 -1.92 -5.10
CA TYR A 106 4.43 -3.23 -4.55
C TYR A 106 5.66 -3.96 -3.99
N SER A 107 6.79 -3.91 -4.71
CA SER A 107 8.04 -4.52 -4.25
C SER A 107 8.53 -3.90 -2.94
N ALA A 108 8.47 -2.57 -2.81
CA ALA A 108 8.80 -1.87 -1.57
C ALA A 108 7.82 -2.23 -0.42
N CYS A 109 6.52 -2.33 -0.72
CA CYS A 109 5.49 -2.71 0.25
C CYS A 109 5.66 -4.17 0.72
N MET A 110 5.97 -5.09 -0.20
CA MET A 110 6.24 -6.50 0.11
C MET A 110 7.43 -6.63 1.06
N ALA A 111 8.53 -5.93 0.77
CA ALA A 111 9.68 -5.90 1.66
C ALA A 111 9.32 -5.35 3.03
N HIS A 112 8.56 -4.26 3.10
CA HIS A 112 8.13 -3.66 4.36
C HIS A 112 7.25 -4.59 5.21
N VAL A 113 6.24 -5.23 4.60
CA VAL A 113 5.34 -6.16 5.31
C VAL A 113 6.09 -7.40 5.78
N THR A 114 7.01 -7.93 4.98
CA THR A 114 7.80 -9.12 5.34
C THR A 114 8.77 -8.82 6.48
N LEU A 115 9.45 -7.66 6.45
CA LEU A 115 10.41 -7.26 7.50
C LEU A 115 9.75 -6.81 8.80
N SER A 116 8.51 -6.30 8.74
CA SER A 116 7.77 -5.85 9.94
C SER A 116 7.19 -7.02 10.75
N PHE A 117 7.21 -8.24 10.21
CA PHE A 117 6.81 -9.46 10.89
C PHE A 117 7.89 -10.54 10.76
N PRO A 118 9.05 -10.41 11.42
CA PRO A 118 9.87 -11.58 11.65
C PRO A 118 9.04 -12.50 12.55
N GLY A 119 8.63 -13.66 12.01
CA GLY A 119 8.12 -14.73 12.85
C GLY A 119 9.11 -14.90 14.00
N LYS A 120 8.63 -14.87 15.24
CA LYS A 120 9.44 -15.34 16.37
C LYS A 120 9.88 -16.75 16.00
N SER A 121 11.12 -16.89 15.56
CA SER A 121 11.77 -18.18 15.49
C SER A 121 11.85 -18.64 16.94
N SER A 122 10.94 -19.53 17.30
CA SER A 122 10.94 -20.21 18.58
C SER A 122 12.29 -20.87 18.77
N ALA A 123 12.96 -20.50 19.85
CA ALA A 123 14.08 -21.23 20.40
C ALA A 123 13.63 -22.66 20.70
N THR A 124 14.37 -23.63 20.17
CA THR A 124 14.66 -24.94 20.75
C THR A 124 15.92 -25.45 20.11
#